data_AF-X0LWT5-F1
#
_entry.id   AF-X0LWT5-F1
#
_cell.length_a   1.000
_cell.length_b   1.000
_cell.length_c   1.000
_cell.angle_alpha   90.00
_cell.angle_beta   90.00
_cell.angle_gamma   90.00
#
_symmetry.space_group_name_H-M   'P 1'
#
loop_
_entity.id
_entity.type
_entity.pdbx_description
1 polymer ?
#
loop_
_entity_poly.entity_id
_entity_poly.type
_entity_poly.pdbx_seq_one_letter_code
_entity_poly.pdbx_strand_id
1 'polypeptide(L)'
;MATGEDVWDSLPEEDQKSKDAENKKIEKDFQVSINEVRLKLSDLTGQRSQLEETRSQLARELAKVEAELSRTTDECQEKVSQLRRIEQDYHVSRKRRTETLHDIWFKMRRFFRQKRGEDPDAPDHLGPESQGIVLPEMLPELSLGFNGPTPRVEPTNGTAVVVDRPEEEDEEDEDEDRMEGVEHHDNRGAKSLVDIVDADGNVIGPVEQIVPCNQWVGGIQQLEIRRPVKIRRGRRFNTTHLAGIYERTEAEGVKWLSCQEMPILR
;
A
#
# COMPACT_ATOMS: atom_id res chain seq x y z
N MET A 1 -97.82 56.56 -45.76
CA MET A 1 -97.32 56.14 -44.43
C MET A 1 -98.01 54.85 -44.04
N ALA A 2 -97.34 54.05 -43.19
CA ALA A 2 -97.60 52.66 -42.78
C ALA A 2 -96.98 51.60 -43.74
N THR A 3 -95.64 51.47 -43.79
CA THR A 3 -94.74 50.64 -42.94
C THR A 3 -94.89 49.14 -43.22
N GLY A 4 -94.03 48.63 -44.11
CA GLY A 4 -93.85 47.20 -44.41
C GLY A 4 -92.86 46.54 -43.46
N GLU A 5 -93.13 46.63 -42.16
CA GLU A 5 -92.34 46.03 -41.09
C GLU A 5 -93.25 45.18 -40.22
N ASP A 6 -93.76 44.03 -40.71
CA ASP A 6 -94.54 43.12 -39.84
C ASP A 6 -94.72 41.69 -40.40
N VAL A 7 -93.68 41.15 -41.05
CA VAL A 7 -93.73 39.76 -41.60
C VAL A 7 -92.75 38.82 -40.89
N TRP A 8 -91.87 39.35 -40.04
CA TRP A 8 -90.88 38.55 -39.31
C TRP A 8 -91.31 38.16 -37.88
N ASP A 9 -92.39 38.77 -37.35
CA ASP A 9 -92.85 38.58 -35.96
C ASP A 9 -93.76 37.35 -35.75
N SER A 10 -93.93 36.49 -36.77
CA SER A 10 -94.75 35.28 -36.68
C SER A 10 -93.97 33.98 -36.87
N LEU A 11 -92.73 33.91 -36.37
CA LEU A 11 -92.14 32.59 -36.10
C LEU A 11 -92.93 31.93 -34.96
N PRO A 12 -93.38 30.67 -35.10
CA PRO A 12 -94.13 30.01 -34.05
C PRO A 12 -93.23 29.92 -32.81
N GLU A 13 -93.70 30.45 -31.67
CA GLU A 13 -92.93 30.47 -30.41
C GLU A 13 -92.39 29.08 -30.00
N GLU A 14 -93.03 28.00 -30.45
CA GLU A 14 -92.57 26.63 -30.26
C GLU A 14 -91.22 26.34 -30.95
N ASP A 15 -91.01 26.82 -32.17
CA ASP A 15 -89.74 26.63 -32.91
C ASP A 15 -88.60 27.41 -32.24
N GLN A 16 -88.90 28.59 -31.69
CA GLN A 16 -87.92 29.39 -30.96
C GLN A 16 -87.55 28.73 -29.62
N LYS A 17 -88.54 28.25 -28.86
CA LYS A 17 -88.32 27.50 -27.60
C LYS A 17 -87.53 26.21 -27.83
N SER A 18 -87.79 25.51 -28.95
CA SER A 18 -87.05 24.31 -29.35
C SER A 18 -85.57 24.60 -29.63
N LYS A 19 -85.28 25.62 -30.44
CA LYS A 19 -83.91 26.08 -30.73
C LYS A 19 -83.17 26.54 -29.46
N ASP A 20 -83.86 27.23 -28.56
CA ASP A 20 -83.28 27.67 -27.29
C ASP A 20 -82.95 26.49 -26.37
N ALA A 21 -83.76 25.42 -26.37
CA ALA A 21 -83.49 24.20 -25.62
C ALA A 21 -82.29 23.43 -26.19
N GLU A 22 -82.18 23.35 -27.51
CA GLU A 22 -81.06 22.72 -28.21
C GLU A 22 -79.75 23.49 -27.95
N ASN A 23 -79.77 24.83 -28.06
CA ASN A 23 -78.63 25.67 -27.74
C ASN A 23 -78.19 25.52 -26.28
N LYS A 24 -79.14 25.46 -25.33
CA LYS A 24 -78.83 25.22 -23.91
C LYS A 24 -78.19 23.85 -23.68
N LYS A 25 -78.57 22.83 -24.46
CA LYS A 25 -77.96 21.50 -24.39
C LYS A 25 -76.53 21.54 -24.92
N ILE A 26 -76.31 22.13 -26.09
CA ILE A 26 -75.00 22.29 -26.71
C ILE A 26 -74.04 23.03 -25.75
N GLU A 27 -74.50 24.13 -25.15
CA GLU A 27 -73.70 24.88 -24.19
C GLU A 27 -73.33 24.04 -22.96
N LYS A 28 -74.28 23.25 -22.42
CA LYS A 28 -73.98 22.35 -21.29
C LYS A 28 -72.97 21.27 -21.66
N ASP A 29 -73.14 20.63 -22.81
CA ASP A 29 -72.23 19.58 -23.28
C ASP A 29 -70.82 20.14 -23.52
N PHE A 30 -70.73 21.36 -24.08
CA PHE A 30 -69.49 22.11 -24.20
C PHE A 30 -68.84 22.39 -22.84
N GLN A 31 -69.62 22.87 -21.86
CA GLN A 31 -69.12 23.14 -20.51
C GLN A 31 -68.66 21.86 -19.78
N VAL A 32 -69.31 20.73 -20.00
CA VAL A 32 -68.85 19.44 -19.46
C VAL A 32 -67.51 19.05 -20.09
N SER A 33 -67.42 19.12 -21.43
CA SER A 33 -66.20 18.77 -22.17
C SER A 33 -65.01 19.65 -21.81
N ILE A 34 -65.19 20.98 -21.71
CA ILE A 34 -64.10 21.89 -21.34
C ILE A 34 -63.60 21.65 -19.91
N ASN A 35 -64.50 21.33 -18.98
CA ASN A 35 -64.12 21.03 -17.60
C ASN A 35 -63.38 19.69 -17.49
N GLU A 36 -63.80 18.68 -18.26
CA GLU A 36 -63.09 17.41 -18.34
C GLU A 36 -61.66 17.59 -18.86
N VAL A 37 -61.49 18.37 -19.94
CA VAL A 37 -60.16 18.67 -20.50
C VAL A 37 -59.30 19.45 -19.50
N ARG A 38 -59.88 20.42 -18.79
CA ARG A 38 -59.17 21.19 -17.75
C ARG A 38 -58.66 20.30 -16.62
N LEU A 39 -59.47 19.33 -16.17
CA LEU A 39 -59.09 18.35 -15.15
C LEU A 39 -57.92 17.47 -15.61
N LYS A 40 -58.00 16.91 -16.82
CA LYS A 40 -56.90 16.13 -17.41
C LYS A 40 -55.63 16.97 -17.55
N LEU A 41 -55.77 18.24 -17.91
CA LEU A 41 -54.63 19.15 -18.03
C LEU A 41 -53.98 19.41 -16.66
N SER A 42 -54.75 19.60 -15.59
CA SER A 42 -54.19 19.75 -14.24
C SER A 42 -53.47 18.48 -13.78
N ASP A 43 -54.07 17.30 -14.04
CA ASP A 43 -53.48 16.02 -13.67
C ASP A 43 -52.14 15.78 -14.37
N LEU A 44 -52.11 15.96 -15.70
CA LEU A 44 -50.88 15.83 -16.50
C LEU A 44 -49.83 16.87 -16.10
N THR A 45 -50.24 18.08 -15.75
CA THR A 45 -49.32 19.13 -15.28
C THR A 45 -48.67 18.72 -13.95
N GLY A 46 -49.44 18.16 -13.02
CA GLY A 46 -48.93 17.62 -11.75
C GLY A 46 -48.00 16.42 -11.93
N GLN A 47 -48.36 15.49 -12.82
CA GLN A 47 -47.49 14.37 -13.17
C GLN A 47 -46.16 14.85 -13.78
N ARG A 48 -46.23 15.84 -14.68
CA ARG A 48 -45.03 16.43 -15.30
C ARG A 48 -44.10 17.04 -14.24
N SER A 49 -44.65 17.81 -13.29
CA SER A 49 -43.82 18.40 -12.23
C SER A 49 -43.16 17.35 -11.34
N GLN A 50 -43.87 16.26 -11.03
CA GLN A 50 -43.32 15.15 -10.24
C GLN A 50 -42.20 14.41 -11.00
N LEU A 51 -42.36 14.21 -12.31
CA LEU A 51 -41.32 13.65 -13.16
C LEU A 51 -40.10 14.57 -13.29
N GLU A 52 -40.31 15.89 -13.36
CA GLU A 52 -39.21 16.86 -13.37
C GLU A 52 -38.44 16.89 -12.04
N GLU A 53 -39.13 16.75 -10.91
CA GLU A 53 -38.51 16.67 -9.60
C GLU A 53 -37.67 15.39 -9.46
N THR A 54 -38.24 14.23 -9.81
CA THR A 54 -37.52 12.95 -9.77
C THR A 54 -36.33 12.93 -10.74
N ARG A 55 -36.48 13.47 -11.96
CA ARG A 55 -35.37 13.67 -12.90
C ARG A 55 -34.26 14.52 -12.28
N SER A 56 -34.61 15.62 -11.62
CA SER A 56 -33.65 16.53 -11.00
C SER A 56 -32.94 15.87 -9.81
N GLN A 57 -33.63 15.03 -9.06
CA GLN A 57 -33.04 14.24 -7.99
C GLN A 57 -32.05 13.20 -8.52
N LEU A 58 -32.44 12.43 -9.54
CA LEU A 58 -31.56 11.45 -10.18
C LEU A 58 -30.32 12.09 -10.80
N ALA A 59 -30.45 13.27 -11.41
CA ALA A 59 -29.31 14.02 -11.95
C ALA A 59 -28.29 14.41 -10.85
N ARG A 60 -28.75 14.76 -9.65
CA ARG A 60 -27.87 15.06 -8.51
C ARG A 60 -27.15 13.82 -8.00
N GLU A 61 -27.85 12.69 -7.91
CA GLU A 61 -27.23 11.42 -7.51
C GLU A 61 -26.20 10.95 -8.54
N LEU A 62 -26.49 11.07 -9.84
CA LEU A 62 -25.52 10.76 -10.89
C LEU A 62 -24.28 11.64 -10.80
N ALA A 63 -24.44 12.95 -10.64
CA ALA A 63 -23.31 13.87 -10.48
C ALA A 63 -22.45 13.53 -9.26
N LYS A 64 -23.07 13.08 -8.15
CA LYS A 64 -22.35 12.63 -6.96
C LYS A 64 -21.53 11.37 -7.24
N VAL A 65 -22.11 10.37 -7.88
CA VAL A 65 -21.42 9.12 -8.25
C VAL A 65 -20.28 9.41 -9.23
N GLU A 66 -20.50 10.27 -10.22
CA GLU A 66 -19.45 10.70 -11.16
C GLU A 66 -18.28 11.39 -10.46
N ALA A 67 -18.55 12.24 -9.47
CA ALA A 67 -17.51 12.88 -8.67
C ALA A 67 -16.72 11.86 -7.82
N GLU A 68 -17.40 10.90 -7.19
CA GLU A 68 -16.75 9.82 -6.43
C GLU A 68 -15.91 8.89 -7.34
N LEU A 69 -16.40 8.58 -8.54
CA LEU A 69 -15.64 7.82 -9.55
C LEU A 69 -14.40 8.57 -10.02
N SER A 70 -14.51 9.88 -10.25
CA SER A 70 -13.36 10.71 -10.64
C SER A 70 -12.30 10.70 -9.53
N ARG A 71 -12.72 10.94 -8.28
CA ARG A 71 -11.85 10.91 -7.12
C ARG A 71 -11.14 9.57 -6.94
N THR A 72 -11.87 8.46 -7.01
CA THR A 72 -11.27 7.12 -6.84
C THR A 72 -10.34 6.76 -7.99
N THR A 73 -10.61 7.25 -9.20
CA THR A 73 -9.73 7.10 -10.36
C THR A 73 -8.41 7.84 -10.13
N ASP A 74 -8.46 9.07 -9.65
CA ASP A 74 -7.26 9.87 -9.32
C ASP A 74 -6.44 9.20 -8.22
N GLU A 75 -7.09 8.74 -7.14
CA GLU A 75 -6.44 7.99 -6.06
C GLU A 75 -5.76 6.70 -6.59
N CYS A 76 -6.43 5.95 -7.48
CA CYS A 76 -5.82 4.79 -8.13
C CYS A 76 -4.57 5.16 -8.95
N GLN A 77 -4.63 6.24 -9.73
CA GLN A 77 -3.50 6.70 -10.53
C GLN A 77 -2.31 7.15 -9.66
N GLU A 78 -2.59 7.81 -8.54
CA GLU A 78 -1.56 8.17 -7.56
C GLU A 78 -0.88 6.93 -6.99
N LYS A 79 -1.66 5.91 -6.59
CA LYS A 79 -1.10 4.64 -6.07
C LYS A 79 -0.29 3.88 -7.11
N VAL A 80 -0.73 3.85 -8.37
CA VAL A 80 0.04 3.27 -9.47
C VAL A 80 1.37 4.01 -9.66
N SER A 81 1.35 5.35 -9.57
CA SER A 81 2.56 6.17 -9.67
C SER A 81 3.51 5.94 -8.49
N GLN A 82 2.96 5.80 -7.28
CA GLN A 82 3.73 5.49 -6.07
C GLN A 82 4.38 4.10 -6.14
N LEU A 83 3.65 3.08 -6.57
CA LEU A 83 4.18 1.72 -6.76
C LEU A 83 5.32 1.71 -7.77
N ARG A 84 5.17 2.41 -8.89
CA ARG A 84 6.22 2.52 -9.91
C ARG A 84 7.51 3.12 -9.35
N ARG A 85 7.41 4.16 -8.51
CA ARG A 85 8.58 4.77 -7.86
C ARG A 85 9.28 3.78 -6.93
N ILE A 86 8.52 3.09 -6.07
CA ILE A 86 9.06 2.08 -5.15
C ILE A 86 9.77 0.97 -5.91
N GLU A 87 9.17 0.48 -6.99
CA GLU A 87 9.77 -0.56 -7.84
C GLU A 87 11.07 -0.09 -8.49
N GLN A 88 11.08 1.12 -9.05
CA GLN A 88 12.30 1.72 -9.62
C GLN A 88 13.39 1.88 -8.56
N ASP A 89 13.06 2.42 -7.39
CA ASP A 89 14.01 2.59 -6.29
C ASP A 89 14.55 1.25 -5.79
N TYR A 90 13.71 0.22 -5.75
CA TYR A 90 14.13 -1.15 -5.43
C TYR A 90 15.13 -1.68 -6.46
N HIS A 91 14.84 -1.57 -7.76
CA HIS A 91 15.74 -2.03 -8.81
C HIS A 91 17.08 -1.29 -8.80
N VAL A 92 17.07 0.04 -8.63
CA VAL A 92 18.28 0.86 -8.50
C VAL A 92 19.09 0.43 -7.27
N SER A 93 18.44 0.31 -6.12
CA SER A 93 19.09 -0.12 -4.87
C SER A 93 19.67 -1.52 -4.97
N ARG A 94 18.94 -2.44 -5.61
CA ARG A 94 19.37 -3.81 -5.84
C ARG A 94 20.59 -3.87 -6.75
N LYS A 95 20.62 -3.08 -7.83
CA LYS A 95 21.78 -2.96 -8.72
C LYS A 95 23.01 -2.43 -7.98
N ARG A 96 22.86 -1.37 -7.18
CA ARG A 96 23.95 -0.84 -6.35
C ARG A 96 24.48 -1.87 -5.35
N ARG A 97 23.60 -2.65 -4.72
CA ARG A 97 24.01 -3.75 -3.83
C ARG A 97 24.80 -4.81 -4.57
N THR A 98 24.35 -5.23 -5.75
CA THR A 98 25.12 -6.19 -6.56
C THR A 98 26.49 -5.62 -6.94
N GLU A 99 26.58 -4.38 -7.40
CA GLU A 99 27.86 -3.74 -7.76
C GLU A 99 28.80 -3.67 -6.55
N THR A 100 28.27 -3.32 -5.38
CA THR A 100 29.05 -3.27 -4.12
C THR A 100 29.58 -4.65 -3.74
N LEU A 101 28.75 -5.70 -3.86
CA LEU A 101 29.19 -7.08 -3.60
C LEU A 101 30.26 -7.54 -4.58
N HIS A 102 30.14 -7.17 -5.86
CA HIS A 102 31.15 -7.47 -6.88
C HIS A 102 32.48 -6.75 -6.58
N ASP A 103 32.44 -5.48 -6.18
CA ASP A 103 33.63 -4.72 -5.79
C ASP A 103 34.32 -5.33 -4.56
N ILE A 104 33.55 -5.70 -3.53
CA ILE A 104 34.05 -6.39 -2.34
C ILE A 104 34.72 -7.71 -2.73
N TRP A 105 34.04 -8.52 -3.53
CA TRP A 105 34.57 -9.80 -3.99
C TRP A 105 35.88 -9.62 -4.76
N PHE A 106 35.93 -8.66 -5.67
CA PHE A 106 37.13 -8.35 -6.45
C PHE A 106 38.29 -7.91 -5.55
N LYS A 107 38.04 -7.05 -4.56
CA LYS A 107 39.04 -6.62 -3.57
C LYS A 107 39.56 -7.79 -2.72
N MET A 108 38.68 -8.67 -2.25
CA MET A 108 39.07 -9.85 -1.48
C MET A 108 39.93 -10.79 -2.32
N ARG A 109 39.49 -11.09 -3.54
CA ARG A 109 40.21 -11.95 -4.50
C ARG A 109 41.60 -11.38 -4.82
N ARG A 110 41.64 -10.08 -5.12
CA ARG A 110 42.74 -9.12 -4.99
C ARG A 110 43.79 -9.50 -3.95
N PHE A 111 43.37 -9.28 -2.72
CA PHE A 111 44.17 -9.42 -1.51
C PHE A 111 44.70 -10.84 -1.32
N PHE A 112 43.85 -11.86 -1.51
CA PHE A 112 44.26 -13.25 -1.32
C PHE A 112 45.28 -13.72 -2.36
N ARG A 113 45.19 -13.28 -3.63
CA ARG A 113 46.23 -13.54 -4.63
C ARG A 113 47.57 -12.98 -4.22
N GLN A 114 47.59 -11.70 -3.82
CA GLN A 114 48.80 -11.04 -3.37
C GLN A 114 49.45 -11.76 -2.18
N LYS A 115 48.64 -12.25 -1.23
CA LYS A 115 49.13 -13.02 -0.08
C LYS A 115 49.69 -14.40 -0.45
N ARG A 116 49.27 -15.00 -1.56
CA ARG A 116 49.80 -16.27 -2.08
C ARG A 116 51.03 -16.09 -2.99
N GLY A 117 51.44 -14.85 -3.26
CA GLY A 117 52.50 -14.56 -4.24
C GLY A 117 52.07 -14.77 -5.69
N GLU A 118 50.76 -14.86 -5.93
CA GLU A 118 50.16 -14.89 -7.28
C GLU A 118 50.09 -13.46 -7.84
N ASP A 119 50.14 -13.32 -9.17
CA ASP A 119 49.95 -12.04 -9.84
C ASP A 119 48.54 -11.49 -9.51
N PRO A 120 48.43 -10.32 -8.85
CA PRO A 120 47.15 -9.74 -8.45
C PRO A 120 46.23 -9.43 -9.64
N ASP A 121 46.78 -9.17 -10.82
CA ASP A 121 46.05 -8.70 -12.00
C ASP A 121 45.84 -9.81 -13.05
N ALA A 122 46.16 -11.06 -12.71
CA ALA A 122 45.90 -12.21 -13.58
C ALA A 122 44.39 -12.35 -13.88
N PRO A 123 44.00 -12.65 -15.14
CA PRO A 123 42.60 -12.77 -15.53
C PRO A 123 41.94 -13.93 -14.79
N ASP A 124 40.82 -13.65 -14.13
CA ASP A 124 40.13 -14.58 -13.26
C ASP A 124 38.95 -15.23 -13.99
N HIS A 125 38.98 -16.55 -14.14
CA HIS A 125 37.99 -17.30 -14.94
C HIS A 125 36.77 -17.71 -14.12
N LEU A 126 36.80 -17.44 -12.80
CA LEU A 126 35.77 -17.80 -11.83
C LEU A 126 35.12 -16.52 -11.31
N GLY A 127 33.95 -16.15 -11.83
CA GLY A 127 33.21 -14.97 -11.39
C GLY A 127 32.56 -15.14 -10.01
N PRO A 128 32.00 -14.07 -9.42
CA PRO A 128 31.34 -14.09 -8.11
C PRO A 128 30.17 -15.10 -8.04
N GLU A 129 29.53 -15.40 -9.17
CA GLU A 129 28.51 -16.44 -9.33
C GLU A 129 29.02 -17.86 -9.03
N SER A 130 30.29 -18.15 -9.31
CA SER A 130 30.91 -19.46 -9.01
C SER A 130 31.11 -19.71 -7.51
N GLN A 131 31.05 -18.65 -6.69
CA GLN A 131 31.19 -18.69 -5.23
C GLN A 131 29.86 -18.44 -4.50
N GLY A 132 28.73 -18.36 -5.22
CA GLY A 132 27.40 -18.19 -4.63
C GLY A 132 27.12 -16.78 -4.07
N ILE A 133 27.91 -15.77 -4.46
CA ILE A 133 27.72 -14.37 -4.06
C ILE A 133 26.75 -13.69 -5.04
N VAL A 134 25.56 -14.27 -5.18
CA VAL A 134 24.50 -13.72 -6.03
C VAL A 134 23.26 -13.53 -5.17
N LEU A 135 22.70 -12.32 -5.22
CA LEU A 135 21.44 -12.01 -4.55
C LEU A 135 20.30 -12.79 -5.23
N PRO A 136 19.41 -13.49 -4.48
CA PRO A 136 18.33 -14.30 -5.03
C PRO A 136 17.51 -13.54 -6.07
N GLU A 137 17.41 -14.07 -7.29
CA GLU A 137 16.65 -13.46 -8.38
C GLU A 137 15.16 -13.40 -8.03
N MET A 138 14.58 -12.21 -8.25
CA MET A 138 13.16 -11.87 -8.17
C MET A 138 12.59 -11.40 -6.82
N LEU A 139 12.12 -10.15 -6.80
CA LEU A 139 10.79 -9.90 -6.22
C LEU A 139 9.81 -10.62 -7.15
N PRO A 140 8.89 -11.45 -6.65
CA PRO A 140 7.79 -11.93 -7.47
C PRO A 140 7.17 -10.72 -8.15
N GLU A 141 7.10 -10.74 -9.48
CA GLU A 141 6.30 -9.78 -10.23
C GLU A 141 4.97 -9.69 -9.50
N LEU A 142 4.66 -8.53 -8.94
CA LEU A 142 3.31 -8.24 -8.46
C LEU A 142 2.47 -8.10 -9.73
N SER A 143 2.20 -9.24 -10.36
CA SER A 143 1.40 -9.37 -11.55
C SER A 143 0.05 -8.76 -11.23
N LEU A 144 -0.20 -7.59 -11.79
CA LEU A 144 -1.44 -7.13 -12.40
C LEU A 144 -2.66 -8.04 -12.08
N GLY A 145 -3.08 -8.07 -10.83
CA GLY A 145 -3.98 -9.10 -10.31
C GLY A 145 -4.80 -8.64 -9.13
N PHE A 146 -5.05 -7.34 -9.01
CA PHE A 146 -6.02 -6.84 -8.05
C PHE A 146 -7.41 -6.76 -8.71
N ASN A 147 -8.01 -7.92 -8.94
CA ASN A 147 -9.45 -8.06 -9.21
C ASN A 147 -10.05 -8.91 -8.09
N GLY A 148 -10.18 -8.34 -6.90
CA GLY A 148 -10.83 -8.96 -5.76
C GLY A 148 -11.27 -7.90 -4.75
N PRO A 149 -12.48 -7.97 -4.16
CA PRO A 149 -12.96 -6.94 -3.25
C PRO A 149 -12.14 -6.95 -1.95
N THR A 150 -11.49 -5.83 -1.63
CA THR A 150 -10.82 -5.62 -0.34
C THR A 150 -11.85 -5.63 0.79
N PRO A 151 -11.65 -6.38 1.90
CA PRO A 151 -12.52 -6.26 3.06
C PRO A 151 -12.35 -4.89 3.72
N ARG A 152 -13.46 -4.17 3.84
CA ARG A 152 -13.58 -2.89 4.55
C ARG A 152 -13.23 -3.08 6.03
N VAL A 153 -12.11 -2.51 6.46
CA VAL A 153 -11.78 -2.34 7.89
C VAL A 153 -12.28 -0.96 8.31
N GLU A 154 -13.22 -0.92 9.25
CA GLU A 154 -13.73 0.32 9.82
C GLU A 154 -12.72 0.94 10.81
N PRO A 155 -12.51 2.27 10.78
CA PRO A 155 -11.68 2.94 11.76
C PRO A 155 -12.50 3.24 13.03
N THR A 156 -12.11 2.64 14.15
CA THR A 156 -12.60 3.04 15.48
C THR A 156 -11.86 4.27 15.96
N ASN A 157 -12.63 5.30 16.28
CA ASN A 157 -12.22 6.58 16.86
C ASN A 157 -11.33 6.42 18.10
N GLY A 158 -10.24 7.17 18.14
CA GLY A 158 -9.36 7.29 19.30
C GLY A 158 -8.72 8.69 19.36
N THR A 159 -9.40 9.57 20.08
CA THR A 159 -9.04 10.95 20.43
C THR A 159 -7.78 11.02 21.33
N ALA A 160 -6.81 11.87 20.99
CA ALA A 160 -5.90 12.55 21.94
C ALA A 160 -5.10 13.64 21.18
N VAL A 161 -5.60 14.89 21.20
CA VAL A 161 -5.06 16.03 21.97
C VAL A 161 -3.68 16.51 21.52
N VAL A 162 -3.75 17.64 20.83
CA VAL A 162 -2.71 18.62 20.50
C VAL A 162 -2.12 19.24 21.77
N VAL A 163 -0.80 19.38 21.83
CA VAL A 163 -0.11 20.42 22.62
C VAL A 163 1.01 21.01 21.75
N ASP A 164 1.00 22.34 21.67
CA ASP A 164 1.87 23.25 20.91
C ASP A 164 3.31 23.34 21.45
N ARG A 165 4.31 23.41 20.53
CA ARG A 165 5.34 24.46 20.25
C ARG A 165 6.15 25.11 21.44
N PRO A 166 7.43 25.62 21.33
CA PRO A 166 8.24 26.06 20.16
C PRO A 166 9.71 25.59 20.04
N GLU A 167 10.24 25.90 18.85
CA GLU A 167 11.63 26.07 18.41
C GLU A 167 12.44 27.01 19.33
N GLU A 168 13.73 26.71 19.57
CA GLU A 168 14.80 27.72 19.58
C GLU A 168 16.06 27.12 18.93
N GLU A 169 16.59 27.89 17.99
CA GLU A 169 17.96 27.85 17.47
C GLU A 169 18.87 28.45 18.55
N ASP A 170 20.09 27.92 18.73
CA ASP A 170 21.30 28.74 18.73
C ASP A 170 22.57 27.92 19.04
N GLU A 171 23.53 28.16 18.16
CA GLU A 171 24.98 28.31 18.38
C GLU A 171 25.88 27.09 18.62
N GLU A 172 26.83 27.04 17.69
CA GLU A 172 28.08 26.31 17.64
C GLU A 172 28.97 26.67 18.84
N ASP A 173 29.62 25.68 19.43
CA ASP A 173 30.99 25.83 19.88
C ASP A 173 31.67 24.44 19.83
N GLU A 174 32.69 24.38 19.00
CA GLU A 174 33.68 23.31 18.94
C GLU A 174 34.47 23.29 20.25
N ASP A 175 34.71 22.12 20.84
CA ASP A 175 36.03 21.82 21.40
C ASP A 175 36.26 20.31 21.61
N GLU A 176 37.45 19.94 21.17
CA GLU A 176 38.17 18.68 21.11
C GLU A 176 38.00 17.66 22.25
N ASP A 177 37.82 16.41 21.81
CA ASP A 177 38.52 15.19 22.23
C ASP A 177 38.69 14.80 23.72
N ARG A 178 38.17 13.59 23.97
CA ARG A 178 38.85 12.41 24.52
C ARG A 178 38.66 12.01 25.99
N MET A 179 37.82 10.98 26.10
CA MET A 179 38.01 9.67 26.76
C MET A 179 37.37 9.38 28.14
N GLU A 180 36.47 8.39 28.06
CA GLU A 180 36.36 7.22 28.93
C GLU A 180 35.43 7.30 30.16
N GLY A 181 34.30 6.60 30.04
CA GLY A 181 33.34 6.40 31.12
C GLY A 181 32.26 5.39 30.74
N VAL A 182 32.67 4.11 30.65
CA VAL A 182 31.88 2.87 30.81
C VAL A 182 30.35 3.03 30.78
N GLU A 183 29.73 2.75 29.64
CA GLU A 183 28.29 2.50 29.58
C GLU A 183 28.01 1.00 29.45
N HIS A 184 27.60 0.41 30.57
CA HIS A 184 26.91 -0.88 30.59
C HIS A 184 25.50 -0.66 30.05
N HIS A 185 25.26 -1.05 28.80
CA HIS A 185 23.91 -1.12 28.25
C HIS A 185 23.44 -2.57 28.21
N ASP A 186 22.37 -2.83 28.96
CA ASP A 186 21.64 -4.09 28.95
C ASP A 186 21.16 -4.41 27.51
N ASN A 187 21.66 -5.51 26.95
CA ASN A 187 21.25 -6.04 25.64
C ASN A 187 19.82 -6.63 25.68
N ARG A 188 18.81 -5.80 25.95
CA ARG A 188 17.40 -6.20 25.94
C ARG A 188 16.78 -6.04 24.56
N GLY A 189 17.38 -6.63 23.54
CA GLY A 189 16.86 -6.54 22.17
C GLY A 189 17.59 -7.32 21.07
N ALA A 190 18.50 -8.25 21.40
CA ALA A 190 19.20 -9.03 20.38
C ALA A 190 18.20 -9.91 19.60
N LYS A 191 18.07 -9.65 18.29
CA LYS A 191 17.27 -10.47 17.39
C LYS A 191 17.93 -11.84 17.27
N SER A 192 17.33 -12.87 17.85
CA SER A 192 17.75 -14.27 17.69
C SER A 192 17.71 -14.67 16.20
N LEU A 193 18.81 -15.21 15.67
CA LEU A 193 18.90 -15.60 14.25
C LEU A 193 18.61 -17.10 14.05
N VAL A 194 19.29 -17.97 14.80
CA VAL A 194 19.23 -19.43 14.68
C VAL A 194 19.58 -20.10 16.01
N ASP A 195 18.89 -21.19 16.36
CA ASP A 195 19.22 -22.01 17.53
C ASP A 195 20.37 -22.99 17.26
N ILE A 196 21.30 -23.10 18.21
CA ILE A 196 22.34 -24.13 18.21
C ILE A 196 21.80 -25.39 18.86
N VAL A 197 21.99 -26.52 18.16
CA VAL A 197 21.56 -27.84 18.61
C VAL A 197 22.77 -28.74 18.87
N ASP A 198 22.72 -29.52 19.93
CA ASP A 198 23.73 -30.53 20.22
C ASP A 198 23.65 -31.71 19.23
N ALA A 199 24.66 -32.56 19.24
CA ALA A 199 24.78 -33.75 18.43
C ALA A 199 23.58 -34.70 18.54
N ASP A 200 22.93 -34.71 19.71
CA ASP A 200 21.77 -35.55 20.03
C ASP A 200 20.42 -34.85 19.85
N GLY A 201 20.39 -33.64 19.31
CA GLY A 201 19.15 -32.94 18.97
C GLY A 201 18.59 -32.02 20.06
N ASN A 202 19.30 -31.87 21.19
CA ASN A 202 18.91 -30.98 22.28
C ASN A 202 19.30 -29.53 21.96
N VAL A 203 18.40 -28.57 22.20
CA VAL A 203 18.67 -27.14 21.97
C VAL A 203 19.59 -26.60 23.06
N ILE A 204 20.71 -25.99 22.66
CA ILE A 204 21.71 -25.39 23.55
C ILE A 204 21.38 -23.91 23.82
N GLY A 205 20.90 -23.19 22.80
CA GLY A 205 20.46 -21.80 22.89
C GLY A 205 20.53 -21.04 21.56
N PRO A 206 19.90 -19.85 21.48
CA PRO A 206 19.89 -19.01 20.30
C PRO A 206 21.24 -18.32 20.06
N VAL A 207 21.58 -18.09 18.78
CA VAL A 207 22.67 -17.20 18.38
C VAL A 207 22.14 -15.77 18.31
N GLU A 208 22.77 -14.91 19.11
CA GLU A 208 22.52 -13.47 19.13
C GLU A 208 23.41 -12.74 18.11
N GLN A 209 22.86 -11.66 17.56
CA GLN A 209 23.57 -10.74 16.67
C GLN A 209 24.57 -9.91 17.48
N ILE A 210 25.86 -9.98 17.14
CA ILE A 210 26.90 -9.15 17.78
C ILE A 210 26.85 -7.71 17.24
N VAL A 211 27.30 -6.72 18.02
CA VAL A 211 27.44 -5.34 17.52
C VAL A 211 28.43 -5.33 16.34
N PRO A 212 28.08 -4.73 15.18
CA PRO A 212 28.98 -4.60 14.04
C PRO A 212 30.23 -3.80 14.43
N CYS A 213 31.32 -4.50 14.72
CA CYS A 213 32.58 -3.86 15.12
C CYS A 213 33.37 -3.30 13.93
N ASN A 214 32.98 -3.65 12.70
CA ASN A 214 33.51 -3.09 11.46
C ASN A 214 32.52 -3.32 10.30
N GLN A 215 32.80 -2.67 9.16
CA GLN A 215 31.99 -2.75 7.94
C GLN A 215 31.85 -4.20 7.41
N TRP A 216 32.83 -5.07 7.65
CA TRP A 216 32.84 -6.46 7.20
C TRP A 216 31.86 -7.32 8.01
N VAL A 217 31.91 -7.22 9.34
CA VAL A 217 31.00 -7.91 10.25
C VAL A 217 29.57 -7.43 10.02
N GLY A 218 29.36 -6.13 9.81
CA GLY A 218 28.05 -5.59 9.43
C GLY A 218 27.52 -6.13 8.10
N GLY A 219 28.39 -6.32 7.11
CA GLY A 219 28.02 -6.94 5.82
C GLY A 219 27.68 -8.42 5.94
N ILE A 220 28.46 -9.19 6.71
CA ILE A 220 28.23 -10.64 6.89
C ILE A 220 26.94 -10.91 7.67
N GLN A 221 26.60 -10.07 8.67
CA GLN A 221 25.36 -10.23 9.43
C GLN A 221 24.08 -10.00 8.62
N GLN A 222 24.17 -9.34 7.46
CA GLN A 222 23.03 -9.16 6.55
C GLN A 222 22.77 -10.39 5.67
N LEU A 223 23.68 -11.37 5.67
CA LEU A 223 23.48 -12.64 4.97
C LEU A 223 22.54 -13.53 5.77
N GLU A 224 21.57 -14.14 5.07
CA GLU A 224 20.64 -15.08 5.68
C GLU A 224 21.33 -16.40 6.05
N ILE A 225 21.13 -16.87 7.30
CA ILE A 225 21.66 -18.15 7.75
C ILE A 225 20.76 -19.27 7.21
N ARG A 226 21.22 -19.96 6.16
CA ARG A 226 20.44 -20.98 5.44
C ARG A 226 20.46 -22.38 6.05
N ARG A 227 21.34 -22.65 7.03
CA ARG A 227 21.52 -23.99 7.62
C ARG A 227 21.48 -23.94 9.14
N PRO A 228 20.82 -24.92 9.79
CA PRO A 228 20.84 -25.03 11.25
C PRO A 228 22.26 -25.34 11.75
N VAL A 229 22.62 -24.77 12.88
CA VAL A 229 23.95 -24.94 13.47
C VAL A 229 23.93 -26.11 14.45
N LYS A 230 24.73 -27.15 14.16
CA LYS A 230 24.80 -28.37 14.97
C LYS A 230 26.22 -28.65 15.47
N ILE A 231 26.35 -28.94 16.76
CA ILE A 231 27.63 -29.34 17.36
C ILE A 231 27.96 -30.79 16.99
N ARG A 232 29.23 -31.06 16.64
CA ARG A 232 29.70 -32.41 16.28
C ARG A 232 29.78 -33.30 17.52
N ARG A 233 29.45 -34.59 17.35
CA ARG A 233 29.60 -35.62 18.41
C ARG A 233 31.02 -35.60 18.99
N GLY A 234 31.13 -35.67 20.31
CA GLY A 234 32.41 -35.68 21.03
C GLY A 234 32.94 -34.30 21.44
N ARG A 235 32.22 -33.21 21.16
CA ARG A 235 32.54 -31.87 21.68
C ARG A 235 31.58 -31.50 22.82
N ARG A 236 32.12 -31.03 23.94
CA ARG A 236 31.33 -30.53 25.07
C ARG A 236 31.08 -29.04 24.89
N PHE A 237 30.05 -28.68 24.13
CA PHE A 237 29.60 -27.29 23.95
C PHE A 237 28.24 -27.15 24.63
N ASN A 238 28.13 -26.20 25.58
CA ASN A 238 26.96 -26.05 26.45
C ASN A 238 26.54 -24.59 26.47
N THR A 239 25.38 -24.28 27.04
CA THR A 239 24.85 -22.91 27.15
C THR A 239 25.84 -21.94 27.82
N THR A 240 26.60 -22.38 28.81
CA THR A 240 27.67 -21.57 29.44
C THR A 240 28.78 -21.21 28.45
N HIS A 241 29.16 -22.13 27.57
CA HIS A 241 30.14 -21.86 26.52
C HIS A 241 29.58 -20.91 25.45
N LEU A 242 28.28 -21.01 25.15
CA LEU A 242 27.59 -20.11 24.23
C LEU A 242 27.55 -18.67 24.78
N ALA A 243 27.21 -18.50 26.06
CA ALA A 243 27.22 -17.18 26.71
C ALA A 243 28.63 -16.56 26.72
N GLY A 244 29.66 -17.36 27.00
CA GLY A 244 31.06 -16.91 27.02
C GLY A 244 31.60 -16.41 25.67
N ILE A 245 30.97 -16.76 24.54
CA ILE A 245 31.36 -16.22 23.21
C ILE A 245 31.08 -14.71 23.12
N TYR A 246 30.10 -14.22 23.87
CA TYR A 246 29.67 -12.82 23.84
C TYR A 246 30.38 -11.95 24.89
N GLU A 247 31.01 -12.57 25.90
CA GLU A 247 31.82 -11.87 26.90
C GLU A 247 33.20 -11.54 26.30
N ARG A 248 33.49 -10.24 26.10
CA ARG A 248 34.79 -9.75 25.57
C ARG A 248 35.96 -9.85 26.58
N THR A 249 35.85 -10.71 27.59
CA THR A 249 36.78 -10.80 28.73
C THR A 249 37.93 -11.79 28.51
N GLU A 250 37.91 -12.59 27.42
CA GLU A 250 39.02 -13.50 27.10
C GLU A 250 40.16 -12.75 26.38
N ALA A 251 41.34 -12.70 27.01
CA ALA A 251 42.53 -11.97 26.53
C ALA A 251 43.18 -12.57 25.27
N GLU A 252 42.80 -13.79 24.88
CA GLU A 252 43.15 -14.37 23.59
C GLU A 252 41.95 -14.21 22.64
N GLY A 253 42.16 -13.43 21.58
CA GLY A 253 41.12 -12.93 20.69
C GLY A 253 40.04 -13.94 20.31
N VAL A 254 38.80 -13.45 20.28
CA VAL A 254 37.59 -14.00 19.66
C VAL A 254 37.81 -15.39 19.06
N LYS A 255 37.45 -16.46 19.78
CA LYS A 255 37.41 -17.81 19.21
C LYS A 255 36.33 -17.85 18.13
N TRP A 256 36.73 -17.68 16.88
CA TRP A 256 35.83 -17.70 15.73
C TRP A 256 35.21 -19.09 15.58
N LEU A 257 33.87 -19.16 15.58
CA LEU A 257 33.14 -20.34 15.11
C LEU A 257 33.37 -20.46 13.60
N SER A 258 34.27 -21.35 13.18
CA SER A 258 34.46 -21.69 11.77
C SER A 258 33.45 -22.77 11.35
N CYS A 259 32.53 -22.41 10.45
CA CYS A 259 31.67 -23.38 9.78
C CYS A 259 32.46 -24.06 8.66
N GLN A 260 32.80 -25.33 8.85
CA GLN A 260 33.39 -26.16 7.80
C GLN A 260 32.28 -26.94 7.08
N GLU A 261 32.08 -26.67 5.78
CA GLU A 261 31.21 -27.49 4.94
C GLU A 261 31.79 -28.90 4.81
N MET A 262 31.04 -29.91 5.26
CA MET A 262 31.30 -31.30 4.90
C MET A 262 30.52 -31.58 3.61
N PRO A 263 31.15 -32.06 2.52
CA PRO A 263 30.42 -32.57 1.38
C PRO A 263 29.64 -33.79 1.82
N ILE A 264 28.30 -33.70 1.78
CA ILE A 264 27.44 -34.86 1.89
C ILE A 264 27.60 -35.63 0.58
N LEU A 265 28.45 -36.66 0.59
CA LEU A 265 28.46 -37.70 -0.44
C LEU A 265 27.05 -38.30 -0.47
N ARG A 266 26.36 -38.12 -1.59
CA ARG A 266 25.20 -38.93 -1.96
C ARG A 266 25.67 -40.25 -2.54
#